data_AF-A0A6C0LQG7-F1
#
_entry.id   AF-A0A6C0LQG7-F1
#
_cell.length_a   1.000
_cell.length_b   1.000
_cell.length_c   1.000
_cell.angle_alpha   90.00
_cell.angle_beta   90.00
_cell.angle_gamma   90.00
#
_symmetry.space_group_name_H-M   'P 1'
#
loop_
_entity.id
_entity.type
_entity.pdbx_description
1 polymer ?
#
loop_
_entity_poly.entity_id
_entity_poly.type
_entity_poly.pdbx_seq_one_letter_code
_entity_poly.pdbx_strand_id
1 'polypeptide(L)'
;MDPQANDAVAKPSKAKKMKTYQPVPDEVHLMFDELSKCLEEWETVMPKPSHVDLIDDWKSDFKRYVQTVYPADFDVKEEAQSDLVHDITAGLLEAYSTWQQPAYTEPVDSGIVHALLSKPQTEQRSENWYAEFLTRVTASEIYKIFGSPRERATLALQKAGKIELSGRGSTNISRLGSMSPFDWGICLEPVVKLVLESEWDALIHECGRFVHPTDPRFAASPDGLVLRAKKFRERGGHLLEIKCPKSRKIGVKLPLEYFYQMQLQMEVTGVRACEYVEMKFDLCGIADYKAVEETKWKGLVAVVGCFNEVQEEWLPCKYVYGPLGDLNWRPDLELNQQTLELNVWTSPDYFHTTVYRDAAWFESLKPKLDEFWLDVERAKKGEFVLPESSRKKADTKCLIVDSEPDEVPIATKGVQVTKLE
;
A
#
# COMPACT_ATOMS: atom_id res chain seq x y z
N MET A 1 27.29 -76.99 23.68
CA MET A 1 26.39 -75.99 23.06
C MET A 1 27.28 -74.89 22.52
N ASP A 2 27.35 -74.81 21.20
CA ASP A 2 27.78 -73.64 20.41
C ASP A 2 26.73 -72.50 20.59
N PRO A 3 26.86 -71.25 20.06
CA PRO A 3 28.01 -70.50 19.50
C PRO A 3 28.07 -68.98 19.89
N GLN A 4 29.04 -68.27 19.29
CA GLN A 4 29.01 -66.87 18.80
C GLN A 4 29.30 -65.68 19.73
N ALA A 5 30.45 -65.04 19.51
CA ALA A 5 30.55 -63.57 19.40
C ALA A 5 31.79 -63.14 18.57
N ASN A 6 31.47 -62.60 17.40
CA ASN A 6 32.28 -61.97 16.34
C ASN A 6 33.58 -61.23 16.73
N ASP A 7 34.69 -61.65 16.13
CA ASP A 7 35.82 -60.78 15.76
C ASP A 7 35.55 -60.13 14.39
N ALA A 8 35.07 -58.89 14.40
CA ALA A 8 34.89 -58.09 13.19
C ALA A 8 36.17 -57.32 12.88
N VAL A 9 36.95 -57.85 11.93
CA VAL A 9 38.08 -57.15 11.29
C VAL A 9 37.56 -55.88 10.59
N ALA A 10 37.95 -54.72 11.11
CA ALA A 10 37.66 -53.43 10.49
C ALA A 10 38.40 -53.31 9.14
N LYS A 11 37.64 -53.35 8.03
CA LYS A 11 38.16 -53.02 6.70
C LYS A 11 38.50 -51.51 6.65
N PRO A 12 39.63 -51.11 6.07
CA PRO A 12 39.97 -49.69 5.93
C PRO A 12 38.96 -49.01 5.00
N SER A 13 38.31 -47.99 5.54
CA SER A 13 37.48 -47.04 4.81
C SER A 13 38.26 -46.48 3.61
N LYS A 14 37.76 -46.72 2.39
CA LYS A 14 38.29 -46.07 1.19
C LYS A 14 38.02 -44.56 1.32
N ALA A 15 39.05 -43.80 1.66
CA ALA A 15 39.01 -42.34 1.55
C ALA A 15 38.62 -41.97 0.11
N LYS A 16 37.41 -41.40 -0.05
CA LYS A 16 36.99 -40.78 -1.30
C LYS A 16 37.97 -39.65 -1.58
N LYS A 17 38.87 -39.81 -2.54
CA LYS A 17 39.71 -38.71 -3.05
C LYS A 17 38.77 -37.57 -3.44
N MET A 18 38.92 -36.41 -2.78
CA MET A 18 38.30 -35.16 -3.25
C MET A 18 38.69 -34.98 -4.72
N LYS A 19 37.70 -34.78 -5.60
CA LYS A 19 37.95 -34.47 -7.00
C LYS A 19 38.87 -33.25 -7.04
N THR A 20 40.00 -33.38 -7.73
CA THR A 20 40.88 -32.26 -8.07
C THR A 20 40.06 -31.17 -8.74
N TYR A 21 40.18 -29.94 -8.24
CA TYR A 21 39.57 -28.75 -8.82
C TYR A 21 39.92 -28.69 -10.30
N GLN A 22 38.90 -28.73 -11.16
CA GLN A 22 39.07 -28.44 -12.57
C GLN A 22 38.79 -26.94 -12.77
N PRO A 23 39.66 -26.22 -13.49
CA PRO A 23 39.39 -24.83 -13.83
C PRO A 23 38.10 -24.74 -14.63
N VAL A 24 37.29 -23.74 -14.32
CA VAL A 24 36.04 -23.45 -15.00
C VAL A 24 36.36 -23.11 -16.48
N PRO A 25 35.63 -23.64 -17.47
CA PRO A 25 35.89 -23.33 -18.88
C PRO A 25 35.82 -21.83 -19.17
N ASP A 26 36.68 -21.32 -20.06
CA ASP A 26 36.74 -19.89 -20.42
C ASP A 26 35.39 -19.35 -20.93
N GLU A 27 34.62 -20.19 -21.64
CA GLU A 27 33.28 -19.88 -22.13
C GLU A 27 32.29 -19.60 -20.99
N VAL A 28 32.40 -20.32 -19.87
CA VAL A 28 31.58 -20.10 -18.67
C VAL A 28 32.00 -18.79 -17.99
N HIS A 29 33.29 -18.46 -17.98
CA HIS A 29 33.78 -17.19 -17.45
C HIS A 29 33.30 -15.98 -18.26
N LEU A 30 33.42 -16.04 -19.59
CA LEU A 30 32.92 -14.99 -20.49
C LEU A 30 31.41 -14.77 -20.31
N MET A 31 30.64 -15.86 -20.27
CA MET A 31 29.19 -15.77 -20.10
C MET A 31 28.80 -15.27 -18.70
N PHE A 32 29.55 -15.65 -17.66
CA PHE A 32 29.37 -15.07 -16.33
C PHE A 32 29.61 -13.57 -16.31
N ASP A 33 30.67 -13.09 -16.96
CA ASP A 33 30.99 -11.66 -17.03
C ASP A 33 29.92 -10.88 -17.81
N GLU A 34 29.42 -11.43 -18.92
CA GLU A 34 28.35 -10.81 -19.70
C GLU A 34 27.02 -10.77 -18.94
N LEU A 35 26.62 -11.86 -18.29
CA LEU A 35 25.40 -11.92 -17.49
C LEU A 35 25.51 -11.06 -16.22
N SER A 36 26.71 -10.93 -15.65
CA SER A 36 26.98 -10.00 -14.55
C SER A 36 26.81 -8.55 -15.01
N LYS A 37 27.30 -8.18 -16.20
CA LYS A 37 27.04 -6.86 -16.79
C LYS A 37 25.55 -6.64 -17.07
N CYS A 38 24.85 -7.66 -17.58
CA CYS A 38 23.41 -7.58 -17.76
C CYS A 38 22.69 -7.32 -16.43
N LEU A 39 23.14 -7.94 -15.35
CA LEU A 39 22.61 -7.71 -14.00
C LEU A 39 22.92 -6.30 -13.51
N GLU A 40 24.16 -5.81 -13.68
CA GLU A 40 24.56 -4.44 -13.34
C GLU A 40 23.74 -3.42 -14.12
N GLU A 41 23.61 -3.58 -15.44
CA GLU A 41 22.79 -2.73 -16.30
C GLU A 41 21.31 -2.80 -15.89
N TRP A 42 20.78 -4.00 -15.65
CA TRP A 42 19.42 -4.17 -15.17
C TRP A 42 19.20 -3.45 -13.84
N GLU A 43 20.16 -3.52 -12.91
CA GLU A 43 20.09 -2.83 -11.63
C GLU A 43 20.10 -1.31 -11.78
N THR A 44 20.80 -0.75 -12.78
CA THR A 44 20.73 0.70 -13.06
C THR A 44 19.34 1.16 -13.50
N VAL A 45 18.58 0.29 -14.16
CA VAL A 45 17.24 0.60 -14.69
C VAL A 45 16.14 0.23 -13.69
N MET A 46 16.27 -0.94 -13.09
CA MET A 46 15.36 -1.56 -12.13
C MET A 46 16.16 -2.03 -10.92
N PRO A 47 16.44 -1.15 -9.95
CA PRO A 47 17.13 -1.52 -8.72
C PRO A 47 16.39 -2.63 -7.98
N LYS A 48 17.13 -3.55 -7.37
CA LYS A 48 16.52 -4.63 -6.58
C LYS A 48 15.69 -4.02 -5.44
N PRO A 49 14.41 -4.40 -5.32
CA PRO A 49 13.58 -3.92 -4.22
C PRO A 49 14.17 -4.29 -2.85
N SER A 50 14.06 -3.38 -1.89
CA SER A 50 14.48 -3.63 -0.51
C SER A 50 13.67 -4.69 0.23
N HIS A 51 12.44 -4.92 -0.18
CA HIS A 51 11.52 -5.83 0.50
C HIS A 51 11.48 -7.23 -0.15
N VAL A 52 11.59 -8.28 0.66
CA VAL A 52 11.71 -9.68 0.21
C VAL A 52 10.58 -10.14 -0.72
N ASP A 53 9.36 -9.70 -0.44
CA ASP A 53 8.16 -10.04 -1.22
C ASP A 53 8.19 -9.58 -2.68
N LEU A 54 9.02 -8.59 -2.99
CA LEU A 54 9.14 -8.01 -4.33
C LEU A 54 10.33 -8.59 -5.11
N ILE A 55 11.21 -9.33 -4.42
CA ILE A 55 12.43 -9.89 -5.02
C ILE A 55 12.07 -10.93 -6.08
N ASP A 56 11.04 -11.75 -5.89
CA ASP A 56 10.70 -12.81 -6.84
C ASP A 56 10.13 -12.27 -8.16
N ASP A 57 9.29 -11.23 -8.09
CA ASP A 57 8.79 -10.54 -9.28
C ASP A 57 9.95 -9.88 -10.03
N TRP A 58 10.84 -9.20 -9.30
CA TRP A 58 12.05 -8.59 -9.87
C TRP A 58 12.99 -9.62 -10.51
N LYS A 59 13.20 -10.78 -9.88
CA LYS A 59 13.96 -11.90 -10.44
C LYS A 59 13.33 -12.42 -11.74
N SER A 60 12.01 -12.54 -11.78
CA SER A 60 11.28 -12.97 -12.97
C SER A 60 11.45 -11.96 -14.11
N ASP A 61 11.39 -10.66 -13.79
CA ASP A 61 11.58 -9.61 -14.78
C ASP A 61 13.02 -9.58 -15.31
N PHE A 62 14.02 -9.78 -14.45
CA PHE A 62 15.41 -9.92 -14.86
C PHE A 62 15.61 -11.16 -15.76
N LYS A 63 15.03 -12.31 -15.40
CA LYS A 63 15.07 -13.51 -16.25
C LYS A 63 14.49 -13.24 -17.63
N ARG A 64 13.38 -12.49 -17.71
CA ARG A 64 12.80 -12.08 -18.99
C ARG A 64 13.70 -11.12 -19.75
N TYR A 65 14.37 -10.18 -19.08
CA TYR A 65 15.37 -9.31 -19.69
C TYR A 65 16.52 -10.12 -20.30
N VAL A 66 17.10 -11.05 -19.55
CA VAL A 66 18.15 -11.95 -20.04
C VAL A 66 17.67 -12.74 -21.26
N GLN A 67 16.43 -13.25 -21.25
CA GLN A 67 15.84 -13.93 -22.42
C GLN A 67 15.68 -13.03 -23.65
N THR A 68 15.58 -11.70 -23.50
CA THR A 68 15.58 -10.78 -24.64
C THR A 68 16.97 -10.54 -25.21
N VAL A 69 18.00 -10.58 -24.36
CA VAL A 69 19.41 -10.43 -24.77
C VAL A 69 19.95 -11.72 -25.38
N TYR A 70 19.54 -12.86 -24.83
CA TYR A 70 19.87 -14.22 -25.27
C TYR A 70 18.59 -14.97 -25.65
N PRO A 71 18.00 -14.69 -26.83
CA PRO A 71 16.84 -15.44 -27.30
C PRO A 71 17.19 -16.91 -27.52
N ALA A 72 16.31 -17.81 -27.08
CA ALA A 72 16.44 -19.23 -27.35
C ALA A 72 16.07 -19.50 -28.82
N ASP A 73 17.07 -19.55 -29.69
CA ASP A 73 16.89 -20.10 -31.03
C ASP A 73 16.92 -21.64 -30.98
N PHE A 74 16.11 -22.27 -31.83
CA PHE A 74 15.83 -23.71 -31.79
C PHE A 74 16.90 -24.48 -32.60
N ASP A 75 18.17 -24.47 -32.16
CA ASP A 75 19.20 -25.36 -32.70
C ASP A 75 19.87 -26.19 -31.59
N VAL A 76 20.22 -27.44 -31.88
CA VAL A 76 20.61 -28.47 -30.88
C VAL A 76 21.95 -28.14 -30.18
N LYS A 77 22.75 -27.22 -30.74
CA LYS A 77 23.96 -26.68 -30.10
C LYS A 77 23.68 -25.54 -29.12
N GLU A 78 22.53 -24.89 -29.22
CA GLU A 78 22.12 -23.76 -28.37
C GLU A 78 21.39 -24.22 -27.10
N GLU A 79 20.90 -25.46 -27.03
CA GLU A 79 20.22 -26.00 -25.84
C GLU A 79 21.17 -26.04 -24.62
N ALA A 80 22.41 -26.48 -24.81
CA ALA A 80 23.44 -26.45 -23.76
C ALA A 80 23.85 -25.02 -23.35
N GLN A 81 23.80 -24.07 -24.28
CA GLN A 81 24.09 -22.66 -24.02
C GLN A 81 22.93 -22.00 -23.25
N SER A 82 21.68 -22.33 -23.60
CA SER A 82 20.47 -21.89 -22.91
C SER A 82 20.42 -22.40 -21.47
N ASP A 83 20.75 -23.67 -21.24
CA ASP A 83 20.86 -24.24 -19.89
C ASP A 83 21.95 -23.54 -19.07
N LEU A 84 23.10 -23.25 -19.69
CA LEU A 84 24.19 -22.55 -19.04
C LEU A 84 23.82 -21.09 -18.69
N VAL A 85 23.13 -20.38 -19.58
CA VAL A 85 22.58 -19.04 -19.31
C VAL A 85 21.60 -19.08 -18.15
N HIS A 86 20.69 -20.06 -18.13
CA HIS A 86 19.72 -20.23 -17.06
C HIS A 86 20.41 -20.48 -15.71
N ASP A 87 21.39 -21.37 -15.66
CA ASP A 87 22.08 -21.75 -14.43
C ASP A 87 22.96 -20.62 -13.87
N ILE A 88 23.70 -19.92 -14.74
CA ILE A 88 24.49 -18.75 -14.33
C ILE A 88 23.55 -17.64 -13.83
N THR A 89 22.45 -17.37 -14.54
CA THR A 89 21.44 -16.38 -14.13
C THR A 89 20.84 -16.74 -12.77
N ALA A 90 20.50 -18.02 -12.55
CA ALA A 90 19.98 -18.50 -11.27
C ALA A 90 21.01 -18.33 -10.15
N GLY A 91 22.27 -18.69 -10.39
CA GLY A 91 23.37 -18.55 -9.43
C GLY A 91 23.66 -17.09 -9.07
N LEU A 92 23.66 -16.19 -10.06
CA LEU A 92 23.78 -14.74 -9.85
C LEU A 92 22.62 -14.22 -8.99
N LEU A 93 21.38 -14.59 -9.32
CA LEU A 93 20.21 -14.18 -8.56
C LEU A 93 20.22 -14.75 -7.13
N GLU A 94 20.72 -15.97 -6.91
CA GLU A 94 20.85 -16.59 -5.59
C GLU A 94 21.92 -15.88 -4.75
N ALA A 95 23.12 -15.69 -5.29
CA ALA A 95 24.19 -14.94 -4.64
C ALA A 95 23.72 -13.53 -4.26
N TYR A 96 23.02 -12.86 -5.18
CA TYR A 96 22.47 -11.54 -4.96
C TYR A 96 21.29 -11.53 -3.98
N SER A 97 20.55 -12.65 -3.83
CA SER A 97 19.49 -12.81 -2.82
C SER A 97 20.06 -12.92 -1.40
N THR A 98 21.25 -13.49 -1.25
CA THR A 98 21.94 -13.60 0.05
C THR A 98 22.54 -12.27 0.53
N TRP A 99 22.57 -11.26 -0.33
CA TRP A 99 22.98 -9.90 0.03
C TRP A 99 21.86 -9.23 0.84
N GLN A 100 22.01 -9.29 2.17
CA GLN A 100 21.09 -8.71 3.13
C GLN A 100 21.20 -7.19 3.12
N GLN A 101 20.06 -6.50 3.10
CA GLN A 101 20.06 -5.07 3.40
C GLN A 101 20.43 -4.85 4.87
N PRO A 102 21.21 -3.80 5.20
CA PRO A 102 21.55 -3.49 6.57
C PRO A 102 20.28 -3.17 7.37
N ALA A 103 19.97 -4.00 8.36
CA ALA A 103 18.92 -3.70 9.33
C ALA A 103 19.42 -2.61 10.28
N TYR A 104 18.61 -1.56 10.50
CA TYR A 104 18.92 -0.55 11.50
C TYR A 104 18.68 -1.14 12.90
N THR A 105 19.69 -1.10 13.76
CA THR A 105 19.60 -1.60 15.15
C THR A 105 19.39 -0.49 16.18
N GLU A 106 19.67 0.75 15.80
CA GLU A 106 19.55 1.93 16.66
C GLU A 106 18.47 2.87 16.14
N PRO A 107 17.74 3.59 17.00
CA PRO A 107 16.78 4.61 16.57
C PRO A 107 17.42 5.71 15.74
N VAL A 108 16.60 6.43 14.96
CA VAL A 108 17.00 7.67 14.29
C VAL A 108 17.34 8.72 15.34
N ASP A 109 18.36 9.53 15.05
CA ASP A 109 18.77 10.63 15.91
C ASP A 109 17.61 11.62 16.17
N SER A 110 17.47 12.04 17.42
CA SER A 110 16.39 12.93 17.86
C SER A 110 16.40 14.30 17.18
N GLY A 111 17.57 14.80 16.77
CA GLY A 111 17.71 16.05 16.02
C GLY A 111 17.12 15.95 14.60
N ILE A 112 17.28 14.79 13.95
CA ILE A 112 16.67 14.53 12.63
C ILE A 112 15.14 14.48 12.75
N VAL A 113 14.64 13.78 13.77
CA VAL A 113 13.19 13.69 14.06
C VAL A 113 12.60 15.08 14.33
N HIS A 114 13.26 15.88 15.18
CA HIS A 114 12.83 17.24 15.47
C HIS A 114 12.85 18.15 14.22
N ALA A 115 13.90 18.05 13.40
CA ALA A 115 14.00 18.81 12.16
C ALA A 115 12.87 18.47 11.18
N LEU A 116 12.47 17.19 11.09
CA LEU A 116 11.33 16.76 10.29
C LEU A 116 10.02 17.37 10.80
N LEU A 117 9.76 17.28 12.10
CA LEU A 117 8.54 17.82 12.71
C LEU A 117 8.42 19.34 12.58
N SER A 118 9.55 20.03 12.49
CA SER A 118 9.62 21.48 12.29
C SER A 118 9.33 21.92 10.85
N LYS A 119 9.27 20.99 9.88
CA LYS A 119 8.91 21.32 8.49
C LYS A 119 7.44 21.75 8.41
N PRO A 120 7.07 22.65 7.48
CA PRO A 120 5.67 22.98 7.23
C PRO A 120 4.87 21.71 6.91
N GLN A 121 3.76 21.54 7.62
CA GLN A 121 2.84 20.43 7.43
C GLN A 121 1.47 21.00 7.11
N THR A 122 0.91 20.62 5.96
CA THR A 122 -0.48 20.96 5.65
C THR A 122 -1.36 20.03 6.45
N GLU A 123 -2.16 20.60 7.36
CA GLU A 123 -3.09 19.84 8.19
C GLU A 123 -4.01 18.99 7.28
N GLN A 124 -4.13 17.72 7.63
CA GLN A 124 -4.90 16.76 6.85
C GLN A 124 -6.33 17.27 6.71
N ARG A 125 -6.90 17.20 5.49
CA ARG A 125 -8.31 17.56 5.21
C ARG A 125 -8.66 19.05 5.32
N SER A 126 -7.66 19.95 5.37
CA SER A 126 -7.87 21.39 5.21
C SER A 126 -8.14 21.79 3.75
N GLU A 127 -8.68 22.99 3.48
CA GLU A 127 -8.88 23.48 2.10
C GLU A 127 -7.57 23.49 1.29
N ASN A 128 -6.47 23.93 1.92
CA ASN A 128 -5.14 23.91 1.32
C ASN A 128 -4.69 22.48 0.98
N TRP A 129 -5.05 21.49 1.79
CA TRP A 129 -4.77 20.08 1.51
C TRP A 129 -5.46 19.59 0.23
N TYR A 130 -6.68 20.07 -0.07
CA TYR A 130 -7.37 19.74 -1.32
C TYR A 130 -6.79 20.48 -2.53
N ALA A 131 -6.45 21.76 -2.39
CA ALA A 131 -5.83 22.54 -3.46
C ALA A 131 -4.46 21.96 -3.87
N GLU A 132 -3.65 21.53 -2.90
CA GLU A 132 -2.39 20.84 -3.16
C GLU A 132 -2.58 19.49 -3.85
N PHE A 133 -3.69 18.79 -3.57
CA PHE A 133 -3.97 17.49 -4.17
C PHE A 133 -4.17 17.58 -5.69
N LEU A 134 -4.66 18.71 -6.19
CA LEU A 134 -4.86 18.94 -7.61
C LEU A 134 -3.55 19.15 -8.37
N THR A 135 -2.51 19.63 -7.69
CA THR A 135 -1.25 20.07 -8.32
C THR A 135 -0.07 19.16 -8.02
N ARG A 136 -0.22 18.19 -7.12
CA ARG A 136 0.85 17.29 -6.66
C ARG A 136 0.43 15.84 -6.75
N VAL A 137 1.37 14.95 -7.05
CA VAL A 137 1.17 13.50 -6.90
C VAL A 137 1.40 13.14 -5.43
N THR A 138 0.42 12.49 -4.81
CA THR A 138 0.57 12.01 -3.42
C THR A 138 1.19 10.61 -3.39
N ALA A 139 1.78 10.24 -2.25
CA ALA A 139 2.33 8.90 -2.03
C ALA A 139 1.36 7.77 -2.38
N SER A 140 0.08 7.90 -2.04
CA SER A 140 -0.98 6.94 -2.37
C SER A 140 -1.36 6.89 -3.87
N GLU A 141 -0.79 7.75 -4.72
CA GLU A 141 -1.08 7.83 -6.15
C GLU A 141 0.11 7.47 -7.02
N ILE A 142 1.34 7.49 -6.49
CA ILE A 142 2.55 7.35 -7.30
C ILE A 142 2.59 6.03 -8.08
N TYR A 143 2.09 4.94 -7.51
CA TYR A 143 2.02 3.64 -8.19
C TYR A 143 1.22 3.70 -9.51
N LYS A 144 0.23 4.59 -9.61
CA LYS A 144 -0.61 4.76 -10.81
C LYS A 144 0.16 5.29 -12.02
N ILE A 145 1.28 5.96 -11.79
CA ILE A 145 2.19 6.43 -12.87
C ILE A 145 2.78 5.23 -13.63
N PHE A 146 2.94 4.11 -12.94
CA PHE A 146 3.50 2.84 -13.43
C PHE A 146 2.42 1.78 -13.67
N GLY A 147 1.15 2.14 -13.46
CA GLY A 147 -0.01 1.29 -13.74
C GLY A 147 -0.31 1.19 -15.23
N SER A 148 -1.54 0.79 -15.54
CA SER A 148 -1.97 0.68 -16.95
C SER A 148 -1.91 2.04 -17.67
N PRO A 149 -1.76 2.07 -19.02
CA PRO A 149 -1.78 3.32 -19.79
C PRO A 149 -2.99 4.21 -19.48
N ARG A 150 -4.16 3.59 -19.27
CA ARG A 150 -5.40 4.31 -18.91
C ARG A 150 -5.36 4.88 -17.48
N GLU A 151 -4.80 4.15 -16.53
CA GLU A 151 -4.67 4.60 -15.14
C GLU A 151 -3.71 5.80 -15.03
N ARG A 152 -2.55 5.69 -15.68
CA ARG A 152 -1.60 6.80 -15.82
C ARG A 152 -2.24 8.02 -16.50
N ALA A 153 -2.92 7.82 -17.63
CA ALA A 153 -3.58 8.89 -18.37
C ALA A 153 -4.72 9.56 -17.56
N THR A 154 -5.46 8.78 -16.78
CA THR A 154 -6.50 9.30 -15.87
C THR A 154 -5.87 10.19 -14.80
N LEU A 155 -4.78 9.73 -14.18
CA LEU A 155 -4.04 10.54 -13.21
C LEU A 155 -3.50 11.83 -13.85
N ALA A 156 -2.93 11.76 -15.06
CA ALA A 156 -2.42 12.93 -15.76
C ALA A 156 -3.51 13.98 -16.02
N LEU A 157 -4.70 13.54 -16.46
CA LEU A 157 -5.86 14.41 -16.67
C LEU A 157 -6.40 15.00 -15.36
N GLN A 158 -6.38 14.23 -14.26
CA GLN A 158 -6.73 14.73 -12.92
C GLN A 158 -5.76 15.84 -12.48
N LYS A 159 -4.45 15.64 -12.61
CA LYS A 159 -3.43 16.64 -12.26
C LYS A 159 -3.39 17.84 -13.22
N ALA A 160 -3.96 17.69 -14.41
CA ALA A 160 -4.20 18.78 -15.35
C ALA A 160 -5.51 19.55 -15.08
N GLY A 161 -6.30 19.14 -14.08
CA GLY A 161 -7.60 19.76 -13.76
C GLY A 161 -8.69 19.50 -14.81
N LYS A 162 -8.54 18.45 -15.63
CA LYS A 162 -9.51 18.09 -16.69
C LYS A 162 -10.56 17.07 -16.24
N ILE A 163 -10.30 16.38 -15.13
CA ILE A 163 -11.22 15.44 -14.48
C ILE A 163 -11.37 15.89 -13.03
N GLU A 164 -12.60 16.11 -12.60
CA GLU A 164 -12.89 16.39 -11.20
C GLU A 164 -12.56 15.17 -10.33
N LEU A 165 -11.98 15.44 -9.16
CA LEU A 165 -11.86 14.44 -8.13
C LEU A 165 -13.27 14.12 -7.64
N SER A 166 -13.61 12.85 -7.48
CA SER A 166 -14.78 12.47 -6.70
C SER A 166 -14.69 13.16 -5.34
N GLY A 167 -15.65 14.05 -5.06
CA GLY A 167 -15.62 14.94 -3.90
C GLY A 167 -15.35 14.16 -2.62
N ARG A 168 -14.15 14.31 -2.07
CA ARG A 168 -13.82 13.87 -0.72
C ARG A 168 -14.49 14.86 0.23
N GLY A 169 -15.76 14.64 0.54
CA GLY A 169 -16.58 15.51 1.37
C GLY A 169 -15.90 15.91 2.68
N SER A 170 -16.28 17.08 3.21
CA SER A 170 -15.69 17.71 4.39
C SER A 170 -15.92 16.95 5.70
N THR A 171 -16.85 15.98 5.75
CA THR A 171 -17.13 15.17 6.94
C THR A 171 -17.22 13.68 6.58
N ASN A 172 -16.09 12.99 6.52
CA ASN A 172 -16.00 11.53 6.27
C ASN A 172 -16.34 10.70 7.53
N ILE A 173 -17.32 11.16 8.31
CA ILE A 173 -17.79 10.44 9.50
C ILE A 173 -19.06 9.70 9.10
N SER A 174 -18.91 8.40 8.91
CA SER A 174 -19.98 7.50 8.49
C SER A 174 -20.42 6.65 9.68
N ARG A 175 -21.73 6.45 9.77
CA ARG A 175 -22.33 5.45 10.66
C ARG A 175 -21.98 4.04 10.19
N LEU A 176 -22.00 3.06 11.09
CA LEU A 176 -21.58 1.68 10.78
C LEU A 176 -22.29 1.13 9.53
N GLY A 177 -23.60 1.34 9.42
CA GLY A 177 -24.41 0.85 8.30
C GLY A 177 -24.11 1.48 6.94
N SER A 178 -23.40 2.62 6.90
CA SER A 178 -23.08 3.36 5.66
C SER A 178 -21.58 3.47 5.39
N MET A 179 -20.72 2.79 6.15
CA MET A 179 -19.27 2.89 5.99
C MET A 179 -18.78 2.26 4.68
N SER A 180 -18.22 3.09 3.80
CA SER A 180 -17.40 2.62 2.69
C SER A 180 -16.10 1.96 3.19
N PRO A 181 -15.35 1.24 2.34
CA PRO A 181 -14.00 0.79 2.68
C PRO A 181 -13.05 1.93 3.06
N PHE A 182 -13.27 3.12 2.52
CA PHE A 182 -12.48 4.31 2.85
C PHE A 182 -12.81 4.82 4.25
N ASP A 183 -14.09 4.96 4.58
CA ASP A 183 -14.55 5.40 5.92
C ASP A 183 -14.12 4.42 7.01
N TRP A 184 -14.07 3.13 6.68
CA TRP A 184 -13.57 2.08 7.55
C TRP A 184 -12.10 2.27 7.91
N GLY A 185 -11.26 2.60 6.93
CA GLY A 185 -9.86 2.95 7.17
C GLY A 185 -9.74 4.16 8.09
N ILE A 186 -10.47 5.24 7.77
CA ILE A 186 -10.50 6.47 8.58
C ILE A 186 -10.91 6.19 10.04
N CYS A 187 -11.94 5.35 10.24
CA CYS A 187 -12.45 5.02 11.56
C CYS A 187 -11.46 4.19 12.38
N LEU A 188 -10.71 3.27 11.75
CA LEU A 188 -9.95 2.25 12.48
C LEU A 188 -8.44 2.50 12.53
N GLU A 189 -7.90 3.39 11.71
CA GLU A 189 -6.48 3.78 11.79
C GLU A 189 -6.09 4.27 13.20
N PRO A 190 -6.87 5.13 13.89
CA PRO A 190 -6.54 5.52 15.27
C PRO A 190 -6.55 4.34 16.26
N VAL A 191 -7.40 3.34 16.03
CA VAL A 191 -7.44 2.12 16.84
C VAL A 191 -6.14 1.33 16.71
N VAL A 192 -5.59 1.23 15.49
CA VAL A 192 -4.28 0.60 15.28
C VAL A 192 -3.21 1.34 16.06
N LYS A 193 -3.16 2.68 16.01
CA LYS A 193 -2.20 3.47 16.80
C LYS A 193 -2.31 3.16 18.30
N LEU A 194 -3.53 3.14 18.87
CA LEU A 194 -3.77 2.77 20.28
C LEU A 194 -3.20 1.38 20.63
N VAL A 195 -3.38 0.40 19.74
CA VAL A 195 -2.84 -0.95 19.93
C VAL A 195 -1.31 -0.94 19.88
N LEU A 196 -0.72 -0.25 18.90
CA LEU A 196 0.73 -0.18 18.74
C LEU A 196 1.41 0.56 19.90
N GLU A 197 0.82 1.66 20.40
CA GLU A 197 1.32 2.39 21.56
C GLU A 197 1.38 1.50 22.82
N SER A 198 0.36 0.66 23.02
CA SER A 198 0.34 -0.33 24.10
C SER A 198 1.33 -1.49 23.86
N GLU A 199 1.30 -2.09 22.67
CA GLU A 199 2.10 -3.28 22.37
C GLU A 199 3.59 -2.98 22.31
N TRP A 200 3.98 -1.83 21.75
CA TRP A 200 5.38 -1.43 21.56
C TRP A 200 5.91 -0.54 22.69
N ASP A 201 5.06 -0.14 23.64
CA ASP A 201 5.34 0.94 24.61
C ASP A 201 5.90 2.16 23.85
N ALA A 202 5.10 2.61 22.90
CA ALA A 202 5.47 3.62 21.91
C ALA A 202 4.74 4.94 22.11
N LEU A 203 5.35 6.01 21.60
CA LEU A 203 4.74 7.31 21.42
C LEU A 203 4.69 7.58 19.91
N ILE A 204 3.50 7.66 19.35
CA ILE A 204 3.29 7.85 17.91
C ILE A 204 2.73 9.26 17.67
N HIS A 205 3.41 10.03 16.84
CA HIS A 205 2.97 11.36 16.45
C HIS A 205 2.16 11.31 15.16
N GLU A 206 1.01 11.96 15.13
CA GLU A 206 0.22 12.12 13.91
C GLU A 206 0.86 13.14 12.98
N CYS A 207 1.04 12.76 11.72
CA CYS A 207 1.68 13.61 10.72
C CYS A 207 0.65 14.31 9.84
N GLY A 208 0.92 15.56 9.48
CA GLY A 208 0.25 16.24 8.36
C GLY A 208 0.84 15.83 7.02
N ARG A 209 0.54 16.60 5.98
CA ARG A 209 1.17 16.44 4.67
C ARG A 209 2.50 17.17 4.61
N PHE A 210 3.55 16.44 4.23
CA PHE A 210 4.84 16.98 3.83
C PHE A 210 4.90 17.15 2.31
N VAL A 211 5.53 18.25 1.88
CA VAL A 211 5.91 18.46 0.47
C VAL A 211 7.38 18.09 0.31
N HIS A 212 7.74 17.46 -0.80
CA HIS A 212 9.13 17.09 -1.08
C HIS A 212 10.02 18.34 -1.06
N PRO A 213 11.18 18.33 -0.39
CA PRO A 213 12.00 19.52 -0.18
C PRO A 213 12.57 20.11 -1.49
N THR A 214 12.91 19.27 -2.46
CA THR A 214 13.50 19.70 -3.74
C THR A 214 12.59 19.57 -4.96
N ASP A 215 11.52 18.76 -4.89
CA ASP A 215 10.60 18.54 -6.01
C ASP A 215 9.14 18.69 -5.56
N PRO A 216 8.61 19.93 -5.53
CA PRO A 216 7.29 20.22 -4.98
C PRO A 216 6.14 19.51 -5.71
N ARG A 217 6.40 18.87 -6.86
CA ARG A 217 5.43 18.04 -7.56
C ARG A 217 4.98 16.82 -6.73
N PHE A 218 5.73 16.45 -5.70
CA PHE A 218 5.44 15.31 -4.82
C PHE A 218 5.11 15.72 -3.40
N ALA A 219 4.19 14.97 -2.78
CA ALA A 219 3.83 15.14 -1.38
C ALA A 219 3.46 13.79 -0.73
N ALA A 220 3.59 13.72 0.58
CA ALA A 220 3.30 12.52 1.35
C ALA A 220 2.63 12.86 2.68
N SER A 221 1.72 11.99 3.11
CA SER A 221 1.05 12.07 4.41
C SER A 221 1.20 10.70 5.07
N PRO A 222 2.28 10.45 5.81
CA PRO A 222 2.42 9.24 6.61
C PRO A 222 1.32 9.17 7.69
N ASP A 223 0.90 7.98 8.07
CA ASP A 223 -0.16 7.83 9.10
C ASP A 223 0.39 8.16 10.50
N GLY A 224 1.70 8.01 10.71
CA GLY A 224 2.37 8.51 11.90
C GLY A 224 3.89 8.51 11.82
N LEU A 225 4.51 9.01 12.88
CA LEU A 225 5.94 8.99 13.14
C LEU A 225 6.18 8.42 14.54
N VAL A 226 6.90 7.31 14.64
CA VAL A 226 7.22 6.67 15.93
C VAL A 226 8.27 7.51 16.63
N LEU A 227 7.92 8.36 17.59
CA LEU A 227 8.90 9.20 18.29
C LEU A 227 9.79 8.39 19.23
N ARG A 228 9.23 7.33 19.82
CA ARG A 228 9.91 6.41 20.72
C ARG A 228 9.13 5.10 20.75
N ALA A 229 9.83 3.97 20.83
CA ALA A 229 9.26 2.66 21.18
C ALA A 229 10.19 1.97 22.18
N LYS A 230 9.73 1.69 23.41
CA LYS A 230 10.63 1.16 24.45
C LYS A 230 10.94 -0.31 24.25
N LYS A 231 9.98 -1.11 23.77
CA LYS A 231 10.17 -2.54 23.51
C LYS A 231 10.93 -2.82 22.22
N PHE A 232 10.81 -1.92 21.23
CA PHE A 232 11.41 -2.04 19.90
C PHE A 232 12.15 -0.74 19.55
N ARG A 233 13.29 -0.52 20.21
CA ARG A 233 14.00 0.78 20.20
C ARG A 233 14.42 1.24 18.81
N GLU A 234 14.75 0.30 17.94
CA GLU A 234 15.17 0.54 16.56
C GLU A 234 14.12 1.29 15.72
N ARG A 235 12.84 1.19 16.10
CA ARG A 235 11.71 1.84 15.39
C ARG A 235 11.60 3.33 15.67
N GLY A 236 12.36 3.85 16.63
CA GLY A 236 12.39 5.28 16.93
C GLY A 236 12.79 6.10 15.70
N GLY A 237 11.95 7.07 15.35
CA GLY A 237 12.03 7.94 14.19
C GLY A 237 11.63 7.32 12.85
N HIS A 238 11.03 6.12 12.84
CA HIS A 238 10.46 5.53 11.63
C HIS A 238 9.06 6.08 11.35
N LEU A 239 8.69 6.13 10.07
CA LEU A 239 7.32 6.40 9.66
C LEU A 239 6.42 5.22 10.00
N LEU A 240 5.11 5.43 9.96
CA LEU A 240 4.09 4.41 10.15
C LEU A 240 3.08 4.49 9.00
N GLU A 241 2.78 3.34 8.40
CA GLU A 241 1.76 3.15 7.39
C GLU A 241 0.81 2.03 7.83
N ILE A 242 -0.47 2.35 7.96
CA ILE A 242 -1.51 1.49 8.53
C ILE A 242 -2.53 1.14 7.45
N LYS A 243 -2.84 -0.15 7.33
CA LYS A 243 -3.94 -0.64 6.50
C LYS A 243 -4.93 -1.45 7.33
N CYS A 244 -6.21 -1.11 7.22
CA CYS A 244 -7.32 -1.80 7.88
C CYS A 244 -8.18 -2.56 6.86
N PRO A 245 -7.72 -3.69 6.29
CA PRO A 245 -8.49 -4.41 5.28
C PRO A 245 -9.80 -5.00 5.83
N LYS A 246 -10.91 -4.82 5.10
CA LYS A 246 -12.20 -5.45 5.44
C LYS A 246 -12.20 -6.96 5.19
N SER A 247 -11.74 -7.39 4.02
CA SER A 247 -11.96 -8.76 3.52
C SER A 247 -10.68 -9.55 3.25
N ARG A 248 -9.62 -8.89 2.74
CA ARG A 248 -8.36 -9.58 2.41
C ARG A 248 -7.65 -10.09 3.67
N LYS A 249 -6.94 -11.21 3.54
CA LYS A 249 -6.06 -11.74 4.58
C LYS A 249 -4.87 -10.79 4.77
N ILE A 250 -4.47 -10.61 6.03
CA ILE A 250 -3.29 -9.81 6.39
C ILE A 250 -2.02 -10.67 6.32
N GLY A 251 -0.87 -10.03 6.05
CA GLY A 251 0.44 -10.67 6.14
C GLY A 251 0.77 -11.73 5.09
N VAL A 252 0.07 -11.72 3.95
CA VAL A 252 0.33 -12.67 2.85
C VAL A 252 1.52 -12.21 1.98
N LYS A 253 1.50 -10.94 1.56
CA LYS A 253 2.51 -10.29 0.73
C LYS A 253 2.33 -8.78 0.87
N LEU A 254 3.41 -8.00 0.90
CA LEU A 254 3.37 -6.55 0.78
C LEU A 254 2.88 -6.16 -0.64
N PRO A 255 1.72 -5.51 -0.80
CA PRO A 255 1.26 -5.02 -2.08
C PRO A 255 2.22 -3.98 -2.67
N LEU A 256 2.51 -4.10 -3.96
CA LEU A 256 3.44 -3.21 -4.68
C LEU A 256 3.01 -1.72 -4.56
N GLU A 257 1.71 -1.45 -4.64
CA GLU A 257 1.15 -0.10 -4.46
C GLU A 257 1.54 0.54 -3.11
N TYR A 258 1.58 -0.24 -2.03
CA TYR A 258 1.95 0.26 -0.70
C TYR A 258 3.46 0.37 -0.54
N PHE A 259 4.24 -0.49 -1.20
CA PHE A 259 5.68 -0.28 -1.29
C PHE A 259 6.01 1.05 -1.96
N TYR A 260 5.41 1.34 -3.12
CA TYR A 260 5.57 2.62 -3.82
C TYR A 260 5.14 3.80 -2.95
N GLN A 261 4.02 3.67 -2.23
CA GLN A 261 3.56 4.67 -1.28
C GLN A 261 4.58 4.95 -0.17
N MET A 262 5.08 3.91 0.49
CA MET A 262 6.05 4.04 1.58
C MET A 262 7.40 4.57 1.10
N GLN A 263 7.87 4.15 -0.08
CA GLN A 263 9.09 4.71 -0.66
C GLN A 263 8.96 6.21 -0.91
N LEU A 264 7.85 6.69 -1.48
CA LEU A 264 7.66 8.13 -1.66
C LEU A 264 7.52 8.87 -0.31
N GLN A 265 6.88 8.28 0.69
CA GLN A 265 6.81 8.86 2.04
C GLN A 265 8.21 9.05 2.64
N MET A 266 9.06 8.03 2.56
CA MET A 266 10.44 8.08 3.03
C MET A 266 11.30 9.06 2.23
N GLU A 267 11.08 9.17 0.92
CA GLU A 267 11.76 10.13 0.07
C GLU A 267 11.40 11.59 0.41
N VAL A 268 10.11 11.89 0.49
CA VAL A 268 9.59 13.23 0.82
C VAL A 268 10.05 13.69 2.21
N THR A 269 10.00 12.80 3.19
CA THR A 269 10.33 13.14 4.58
C THR A 269 11.84 13.12 4.83
N GLY A 270 12.58 12.29 4.10
CA GLY A 270 13.98 11.97 4.34
C GLY A 270 14.19 10.86 5.38
N VAL A 271 13.12 10.21 5.86
CA VAL A 271 13.20 9.14 6.85
C VAL A 271 13.68 7.84 6.21
N ARG A 272 14.47 7.06 6.95
CA ARG A 272 15.16 5.86 6.43
C ARG A 272 14.32 4.58 6.42
N ALA A 273 13.20 4.56 7.13
CA ALA A 273 12.35 3.37 7.28
C ALA A 273 10.90 3.72 7.61
N CYS A 274 9.98 2.84 7.22
CA CYS A 274 8.57 2.90 7.51
C CYS A 274 8.10 1.57 8.09
N GLU A 275 7.38 1.61 9.21
CA GLU A 275 6.71 0.45 9.78
C GLU A 275 5.38 0.25 9.06
N TYR A 276 5.26 -0.87 8.34
CA TYR A 276 4.03 -1.26 7.67
C TYR A 276 3.21 -2.15 8.59
N VAL A 277 1.96 -1.77 8.87
CA VAL A 277 1.06 -2.50 9.76
C VAL A 277 -0.26 -2.78 9.06
N GLU A 278 -0.70 -4.04 9.10
CA GLU A 278 -2.05 -4.43 8.70
C GLU A 278 -2.82 -5.00 9.88
N MET A 279 -4.01 -4.49 10.12
CA MET A 279 -4.84 -4.99 11.21
C MET A 279 -6.26 -5.22 10.72
N LYS A 280 -6.75 -6.44 10.93
CA LYS A 280 -8.13 -6.81 10.59
C LYS A 280 -9.03 -6.60 11.79
N PHE A 281 -10.21 -6.03 11.55
CA PHE A 281 -11.18 -5.73 12.57
C PHE A 281 -12.53 -6.38 12.28
N ASP A 282 -13.22 -6.73 13.35
CA ASP A 282 -14.67 -6.85 13.35
C ASP A 282 -15.24 -5.64 14.10
N LEU A 283 -16.34 -5.08 13.60
CA LEU A 283 -16.99 -3.89 14.15
C LEU A 283 -18.50 -4.12 14.17
N CYS A 284 -19.13 -3.99 15.34
CA CYS A 284 -20.57 -4.14 15.52
C CYS A 284 -21.12 -3.16 16.55
N GLY A 285 -22.44 -2.96 16.58
CA GLY A 285 -23.09 -2.19 17.63
C GLY A 285 -22.92 -2.86 18.99
N ILE A 286 -22.80 -2.08 20.07
CA ILE A 286 -22.61 -2.61 21.42
C ILE A 286 -23.71 -3.59 21.87
N ALA A 287 -24.95 -3.40 21.38
CA ALA A 287 -26.08 -4.28 21.66
C ALA A 287 -25.95 -5.66 20.99
N ASP A 288 -25.23 -5.73 19.86
CA ASP A 288 -25.03 -6.96 19.08
C ASP A 288 -23.75 -7.70 19.47
N TYR A 289 -22.92 -7.08 20.32
CA TYR A 289 -21.63 -7.63 20.71
C TYR A 289 -21.79 -8.91 21.53
N LYS A 290 -21.10 -9.95 21.09
CA LYS A 290 -20.95 -11.21 21.82
C LYS A 290 -19.46 -11.44 22.05
N ALA A 291 -19.10 -11.84 23.27
CA ALA A 291 -17.70 -12.13 23.59
C ALA A 291 -17.18 -13.26 22.70
N VAL A 292 -16.00 -13.05 22.11
CA VAL A 292 -15.31 -14.01 21.25
C VAL A 292 -13.96 -14.34 21.90
N GLU A 293 -13.68 -15.61 22.14
CA GLU A 293 -12.47 -16.06 22.84
C GLU A 293 -11.17 -15.78 22.05
N GLU A 294 -11.25 -15.72 20.72
CA GLU A 294 -10.08 -15.54 19.82
C GLU A 294 -9.62 -14.06 19.69
N THR A 295 -10.22 -13.13 20.42
CA THR A 295 -9.91 -11.70 20.29
C THR A 295 -8.83 -11.27 21.29
N LYS A 296 -7.70 -10.75 20.77
CA LYS A 296 -6.60 -10.22 21.61
C LYS A 296 -6.89 -8.80 22.07
N TRP A 297 -7.40 -7.96 21.17
CA TRP A 297 -7.74 -6.57 21.48
C TRP A 297 -9.20 -6.27 21.17
N LYS A 298 -9.74 -5.37 21.98
CA LYS A 298 -11.10 -4.87 21.83
C LYS A 298 -11.22 -3.48 22.44
N GLY A 299 -12.24 -2.74 22.05
CA GLY A 299 -12.57 -1.47 22.65
C GLY A 299 -13.83 -0.87 22.04
N LEU A 300 -14.12 0.36 22.44
CA LEU A 300 -15.26 1.11 21.95
C LEU A 300 -14.84 2.22 21.00
N VAL A 301 -15.66 2.45 19.98
CA VAL A 301 -15.63 3.67 19.16
C VAL A 301 -17.04 4.25 19.13
N ALA A 302 -17.14 5.53 19.51
CA ALA A 302 -18.38 6.29 19.48
C ALA A 302 -18.42 7.17 18.22
N VAL A 303 -19.55 7.14 17.52
CA VAL A 303 -19.88 8.15 16.50
C VAL A 303 -20.56 9.29 17.23
N VAL A 304 -19.90 10.45 17.29
CA VAL A 304 -20.43 11.65 17.94
C VAL A 304 -21.08 12.55 16.91
N GLY A 305 -22.29 12.98 17.20
CA GLY A 305 -23.04 13.96 16.44
C GLY A 305 -22.94 15.35 17.06
N CYS A 306 -22.90 16.36 16.22
CA CYS A 306 -22.99 17.76 16.61
C CYS A 306 -24.32 18.32 16.10
N PHE A 307 -25.00 19.14 16.91
CA PHE A 307 -26.30 19.70 16.52
C PHE A 307 -26.11 20.71 15.38
N ASN A 308 -26.85 20.53 14.29
CA ASN A 308 -26.88 21.43 13.15
C ASN A 308 -28.18 22.25 13.20
N GLU A 309 -28.06 23.55 13.45
CA GLU A 309 -29.21 24.45 13.57
C GLU A 309 -29.99 24.61 12.25
N VAL A 310 -29.33 24.51 11.10
CA VAL A 310 -29.96 24.68 9.78
C VAL A 310 -30.83 23.47 9.42
N GLN A 311 -30.38 22.28 9.78
CA GLN A 311 -31.10 21.04 9.50
C GLN A 311 -31.96 20.58 10.68
N GLU A 312 -31.87 21.25 11.83
CA GLU A 312 -32.51 20.87 13.11
C GLU A 312 -32.23 19.41 13.51
N GLU A 313 -31.06 18.89 13.11
CA GLU A 313 -30.68 17.49 13.28
C GLU A 313 -29.26 17.33 13.82
N TRP A 314 -28.99 16.16 14.39
CA TRP A 314 -27.66 15.78 14.85
C TRP A 314 -26.90 15.06 13.75
N LEU A 315 -25.86 15.72 13.23
CA LEU A 315 -25.06 15.20 12.14
C LEU A 315 -23.75 14.61 12.67
N PRO A 316 -23.30 13.44 12.17
CA PRO A 316 -22.01 12.88 12.53
C PRO A 316 -20.88 13.90 12.31
N CYS A 317 -20.10 14.16 13.36
CA CYS A 317 -19.03 15.16 13.32
C CYS A 317 -17.65 14.61 13.70
N LYS A 318 -17.54 13.60 14.58
CA LYS A 318 -16.26 12.97 14.93
C LYS A 318 -16.41 11.53 15.43
N TYR A 319 -15.32 10.76 15.34
CA TYR A 319 -15.16 9.51 16.09
C TYR A 319 -14.44 9.78 17.42
N VAL A 320 -14.83 9.10 18.48
CA VAL A 320 -14.13 9.14 19.78
C VAL A 320 -13.87 7.70 20.24
N TYR A 321 -12.67 7.44 20.73
CA TYR A 321 -12.18 6.10 21.06
C TYR A 321 -12.07 5.91 22.57
N GLY A 322 -12.58 4.79 23.06
CA GLY A 322 -12.42 4.40 24.46
C GLY A 322 -11.06 3.75 24.73
N PRO A 323 -10.66 3.65 26.02
CA PRO A 323 -9.47 2.92 26.41
C PRO A 323 -9.50 1.46 25.95
N LEU A 324 -8.32 0.92 25.66
CA LEU A 324 -8.15 -0.47 25.24
C LEU A 324 -8.72 -1.44 26.29
N GLY A 325 -9.66 -2.29 25.88
CA GLY A 325 -10.30 -3.30 26.72
C GLY A 325 -11.47 -2.82 27.57
N ASP A 326 -11.71 -1.50 27.67
CA ASP A 326 -12.81 -0.96 28.49
C ASP A 326 -14.12 -0.83 27.69
N LEU A 327 -15.03 -1.77 27.92
CA LEU A 327 -16.38 -1.77 27.31
C LEU A 327 -17.44 -1.03 28.16
N ASN A 328 -17.05 -0.52 29.33
CA ASN A 328 -17.91 0.30 30.18
C ASN A 328 -17.68 1.80 29.94
N TRP A 329 -16.65 2.15 29.19
CA TRP A 329 -16.33 3.53 28.82
C TRP A 329 -17.51 4.26 28.17
N ARG A 330 -17.56 5.56 28.41
CA ARG A 330 -18.50 6.50 27.78
C ARG A 330 -17.73 7.72 27.29
N PRO A 331 -18.07 8.26 26.11
CA PRO A 331 -17.42 9.47 25.61
C PRO A 331 -17.75 10.66 26.51
N ASP A 332 -16.73 11.48 26.77
CA ASP A 332 -16.91 12.80 27.36
C ASP A 332 -17.32 13.78 26.25
N LEU A 333 -18.48 14.43 26.40
CA LEU A 333 -19.14 15.18 25.35
C LEU A 333 -19.47 16.61 25.80
N GLU A 334 -19.34 17.55 24.86
CA GLU A 334 -19.78 18.93 25.05
C GLU A 334 -21.31 19.07 24.98
N LEU A 335 -21.84 20.22 25.42
CA LEU A 335 -23.29 20.47 25.48
C LEU A 335 -23.99 20.36 24.10
N ASN A 336 -23.27 20.68 23.02
CA ASN A 336 -23.74 20.60 21.64
C ASN A 336 -23.36 19.28 20.94
N GLN A 337 -22.99 18.25 21.71
CA GLN A 337 -22.58 16.93 21.22
C GLN A 337 -23.47 15.82 21.82
N GLN A 338 -23.74 14.78 21.03
CA GLN A 338 -24.38 13.56 21.54
C GLN A 338 -23.80 12.30 20.90
N THR A 339 -23.88 11.16 21.58
CA THR A 339 -23.52 9.86 20.98
C THR A 339 -24.62 9.41 20.04
N LEU A 340 -24.30 9.28 18.75
CA LEU A 340 -25.21 8.75 17.74
C LEU A 340 -25.14 7.23 17.66
N GLU A 341 -23.93 6.67 17.78
CA GLU A 341 -23.70 5.23 17.78
C GLU A 341 -22.55 4.88 18.74
N LEU A 342 -22.65 3.72 19.38
CA LEU A 342 -21.57 3.15 20.17
C LEU A 342 -21.28 1.74 19.65
N ASN A 343 -20.10 1.57 19.07
CA ASN A 343 -19.69 0.35 18.39
C ASN A 343 -18.52 -0.31 19.14
N VAL A 344 -18.54 -1.64 19.20
CA VAL A 344 -17.43 -2.46 19.71
C VAL A 344 -16.58 -2.88 18.53
N TRP A 345 -15.29 -2.60 18.60
CA TRP A 345 -14.31 -3.15 17.68
C TRP A 345 -13.54 -4.28 18.36
N THR A 346 -13.20 -5.32 17.61
CA THR A 346 -12.33 -6.40 18.06
C THR A 346 -11.31 -6.76 17.00
N SER A 347 -10.16 -7.26 17.43
CA SER A 347 -9.12 -7.75 16.53
C SER A 347 -8.32 -8.89 17.16
N PRO A 348 -8.05 -9.98 16.41
CA PRO A 348 -7.30 -11.13 16.90
C PRO A 348 -5.78 -10.89 16.89
N ASP A 349 -5.26 -10.28 15.81
CA ASP A 349 -3.83 -10.01 15.63
C ASP A 349 -3.59 -8.89 14.60
N TYR A 350 -2.35 -8.40 14.50
CA TYR A 350 -1.88 -7.54 13.41
C TYR A 350 -0.63 -8.12 12.73
N PHE A 351 -0.46 -7.81 11.45
CA PHE A 351 0.77 -8.06 10.71
C PHE A 351 1.66 -6.82 10.73
N HIS A 352 2.97 -7.03 10.87
CA HIS A 352 3.97 -5.96 10.87
C HIS A 352 5.21 -6.36 10.08
N THR A 353 5.73 -5.43 9.28
CA THR A 353 7.06 -5.52 8.66
C THR A 353 7.68 -4.13 8.52
N THR A 354 9.01 -4.05 8.55
CA THR A 354 9.75 -2.80 8.35
C THR A 354 10.18 -2.69 6.90
N VAL A 355 9.87 -1.55 6.26
CA VAL A 355 10.28 -1.23 4.89
C VAL A 355 11.36 -0.16 4.93
N TYR A 356 12.52 -0.44 4.33
CA TYR A 356 13.64 0.49 4.27
C TYR A 356 13.59 1.37 3.02
N ARG A 357 14.04 2.62 3.18
CA ARG A 357 14.14 3.59 2.08
C ARG A 357 15.17 3.10 1.06
N ASP A 358 14.76 3.12 -0.19
CA ASP A 358 15.57 2.75 -1.33
C ASP A 358 15.75 3.98 -2.25
N ALA A 359 16.81 4.73 -1.98
CA ALA A 359 17.11 5.96 -2.72
C ALA A 359 17.51 5.68 -4.18
N ALA A 360 18.19 4.57 -4.43
CA ALA A 360 18.58 4.17 -5.79
C ALA A 360 17.34 3.81 -6.61
N TRP A 361 16.41 3.06 -6.02
CA TRP A 361 15.10 2.79 -6.61
C TRP A 361 14.35 4.07 -6.94
N PHE A 362 14.28 5.04 -6.02
CA PHE A 362 13.57 6.30 -6.33
C PHE A 362 14.25 7.09 -7.47
N GLU A 363 15.59 7.11 -7.49
CA GLU A 363 16.36 7.77 -8.55
C GLU A 363 16.08 7.15 -9.93
N SER A 364 15.99 5.82 -10.01
CA SER A 364 15.73 5.13 -11.29
C SER A 364 14.34 5.43 -11.85
N LEU A 365 13.39 5.83 -11.01
CA LEU A 365 12.04 6.22 -11.44
C LEU A 365 11.97 7.62 -12.05
N LYS A 366 12.94 8.50 -11.80
CA LYS A 366 12.88 9.91 -12.23
C LYS A 366 12.58 10.11 -13.72
N PRO A 367 13.18 9.38 -14.68
CA PRO A 367 12.85 9.55 -16.09
C PRO A 367 11.36 9.29 -16.39
N LYS A 368 10.76 8.28 -15.75
CA LYS A 368 9.34 7.95 -15.89
C LYS A 368 8.41 8.96 -15.22
N LEU A 369 8.87 9.54 -14.11
CA LEU A 369 8.18 10.64 -13.42
C LEU A 369 8.20 11.91 -14.28
N ASP A 370 9.31 12.24 -14.91
CA ASP A 370 9.40 13.40 -15.80
C ASP A 370 8.56 13.21 -17.07
N GLU A 371 8.57 12.00 -17.65
CA GLU A 371 7.65 11.64 -18.75
C GLU A 371 6.18 11.86 -18.33
N PHE A 372 5.83 11.53 -17.08
CA PHE A 372 4.46 11.72 -16.57
C PHE A 372 4.10 13.20 -16.45
N TRP A 373 5.02 14.04 -16.00
CA TRP A 373 4.77 15.47 -15.93
C TRP A 373 4.67 16.11 -17.32
N LEU A 374 5.39 15.59 -18.33
CA LEU A 374 5.15 15.98 -19.72
C LEU A 374 3.74 15.61 -20.19
N ASP A 375 3.20 14.44 -19.78
CA ASP A 375 1.80 14.07 -20.05
C ASP A 375 0.82 15.07 -19.42
N VAL A 376 1.05 15.46 -18.16
CA VAL A 376 0.25 16.46 -17.46
C VAL A 376 0.26 17.81 -18.19
N GLU A 377 1.44 18.28 -18.64
CA GLU A 377 1.54 19.53 -19.39
C GLU A 377 0.86 19.47 -20.76
N ARG A 378 0.97 18.35 -21.48
CA ARG A 378 0.18 18.12 -22.70
C ARG A 378 -1.32 18.12 -22.43
N ALA A 379 -1.75 17.50 -21.33
CA ALA A 379 -3.15 17.47 -20.93
C ALA A 379 -3.69 18.86 -20.58
N LYS A 380 -2.90 19.72 -19.94
CA LYS A 380 -3.28 21.13 -19.67
C LYS A 380 -3.56 21.88 -20.98
N LYS A 381 -2.74 21.65 -22.02
CA LYS A 381 -2.87 22.23 -23.37
C LYS A 381 -4.00 21.61 -24.21
N GLY A 382 -4.60 20.50 -23.79
CA GLY A 382 -5.62 19.78 -24.55
C GLY A 382 -5.06 18.85 -25.64
N GLU A 383 -3.75 18.57 -25.60
CA GLU A 383 -3.03 17.73 -26.58
C GLU A 383 -2.93 16.26 -26.13
N PHE A 384 -3.63 15.88 -25.07
CA PHE A 384 -3.54 14.56 -24.45
C PHE A 384 -4.89 13.84 -24.53
N VAL A 385 -4.88 12.62 -25.08
CA VAL A 385 -6.08 11.81 -25.28
C VAL A 385 -6.06 10.63 -24.31
N LEU A 386 -7.21 10.38 -23.66
CA LEU A 386 -7.37 9.21 -22.81
C LEU A 386 -7.38 7.93 -23.68
N PRO A 387 -6.48 6.95 -23.43
CA PRO A 387 -6.49 5.69 -24.16
C PRO A 387 -7.82 4.93 -23.99
N GLU A 388 -8.24 4.23 -25.04
CA GLU A 388 -9.43 3.38 -24.99
C GLU A 388 -9.29 2.29 -23.92
N SER A 389 -10.41 1.92 -23.32
CA SER A 389 -10.43 0.85 -22.32
C SER A 389 -10.20 -0.50 -22.98
N SER A 390 -9.16 -1.22 -22.56
CA SER A 390 -8.91 -2.60 -22.97
C SER A 390 -9.91 -3.61 -22.38
N ARG A 391 -10.73 -3.21 -21.39
CA ARG A 391 -11.87 -4.04 -20.93
C ARG A 391 -12.95 -4.04 -22.01
N LYS A 392 -13.26 -5.22 -22.55
CA LYS A 392 -14.53 -5.46 -23.27
C LYS A 392 -15.66 -4.96 -22.37
N LYS A 393 -16.47 -4.01 -22.82
CA LYS A 393 -17.73 -3.69 -22.15
C LYS A 393 -18.47 -5.02 -21.98
N ALA A 394 -18.77 -5.41 -20.76
CA ALA A 394 -19.77 -6.44 -20.56
C ALA A 394 -21.04 -5.90 -21.22
N ASP A 395 -21.61 -6.64 -22.17
CA ASP A 395 -22.89 -6.30 -22.77
C ASP A 395 -23.89 -6.16 -21.63
N THR A 396 -24.17 -4.92 -21.26
CA THR A 396 -25.27 -4.64 -20.37
C THR A 396 -26.48 -4.79 -21.28
N LYS A 397 -27.04 -6.00 -21.34
CA LYS A 397 -28.41 -6.17 -21.83
C LYS A 397 -29.25 -5.23 -20.99
N CYS A 398 -29.63 -4.10 -21.58
CA CYS A 398 -30.61 -3.20 -21.02
C CYS A 398 -31.88 -4.04 -20.85
N LEU A 399 -32.18 -4.50 -19.63
CA LEU A 399 -33.43 -5.18 -19.29
C LEU A 399 -34.52 -4.15 -18.96
N ILE A 400 -34.56 -3.06 -19.72
CA ILE A 400 -35.76 -2.26 -19.85
C ILE A 400 -36.47 -2.83 -21.06
N VAL A 401 -37.36 -3.80 -20.81
CA VAL A 401 -38.44 -4.08 -21.74
C VAL A 401 -39.38 -2.91 -21.57
N ASP A 402 -39.54 -2.10 -22.62
CA ASP A 402 -40.64 -1.15 -22.71
C ASP A 402 -41.93 -1.95 -22.61
N SER A 403 -42.48 -2.05 -21.40
CA SER A 403 -43.84 -2.52 -21.20
C SER A 403 -44.75 -1.49 -21.87
N GLU A 404 -45.47 -1.94 -22.89
CA GLU A 404 -46.49 -1.15 -23.57
C GLU A 404 -47.41 -0.46 -22.55
N PRO A 405 -47.86 0.78 -22.81
CA PRO A 405 -48.67 1.52 -21.87
C PRO A 405 -50.00 0.80 -21.63
N ASP A 406 -50.24 0.39 -20.39
CA ASP A 406 -51.55 -0.07 -19.93
C ASP A 406 -52.61 0.98 -20.28
N GLU A 407 -53.57 0.60 -21.13
CA GLU A 407 -54.77 1.39 -21.41
C GLU A 407 -55.58 1.56 -20.12
N VAL A 408 -55.40 2.69 -19.43
CA VAL A 408 -56.31 3.12 -18.38
C VAL A 408 -57.56 3.71 -19.05
N PRO A 409 -58.77 3.16 -18.84
CA PRO A 409 -59.98 3.71 -19.43
C PRO A 409 -60.29 5.06 -18.78
N ILE A 410 -60.19 6.14 -19.56
CA ILE A 410 -60.58 7.49 -19.14
C ILE A 410 -62.10 7.56 -19.12
N ALA A 411 -62.67 7.62 -17.92
CA ALA A 411 -64.07 7.99 -17.71
C ALA A 411 -64.26 9.47 -18.04
N THR A 412 -65.00 9.75 -19.11
CA THR A 412 -65.39 11.10 -19.52
C THR A 412 -66.45 11.67 -18.58
N LYS A 413 -66.09 12.70 -17.80
CA LYS A 413 -67.04 13.69 -17.29
C LYS A 413 -66.63 15.06 -17.81
N GLY A 414 -67.45 15.59 -18.71
CA GLY A 414 -67.28 16.91 -19.30
C GLY A 414 -67.48 18.01 -18.28
N VAL A 415 -66.61 19.02 -18.33
CA VAL A 415 -66.85 20.33 -17.74
C VAL A 415 -66.42 21.37 -18.78
N GLN A 416 -67.39 22.17 -19.21
CA GLN A 416 -67.22 23.32 -20.10
C GLN A 416 -66.43 24.42 -19.38
N VAL A 417 -65.48 25.04 -20.07
CA VAL A 417 -64.85 26.29 -19.62
C VAL A 417 -65.31 27.41 -20.53
N THR A 418 -66.13 28.30 -19.97
CA THR A 418 -66.52 29.58 -20.57
C THR A 418 -65.35 30.56 -20.50
N LYS A 419 -65.06 31.17 -21.65
CA LYS A 419 -64.18 32.34 -21.84
C LYS A 419 -64.71 33.52 -21.06
N LEU A 420 -63.83 34.30 -20.42
CA LEU A 420 -64.04 35.73 -20.17
C LEU A 420 -62.68 36.44 -20.13
N GLU A 421 -62.72 37.69 -20.57
CA GLU A 421 -61.67 38.63 -20.97
C GLU A 421 -60.64 39.00 -19.90
#